data_AF-A0A175WEZ1-F1
#
_entry.id   AF-A0A175WEZ1-F1
#
_cell.length_a   1.000
_cell.length_b   1.000
_cell.length_c   1.000
_cell.angle_alpha   90.00
_cell.angle_beta   90.00
_cell.angle_gamma   90.00
#
_symmetry.space_group_name_H-M   'P 1'
#
loop_
_entity.id
_entity.type
_entity.pdbx_description
1 polymer ?
#
loop_
_entity_poly.entity_id
_entity_poly.type
_entity_poly.pdbx_seq_one_letter_code
_entity_poly.pdbx_strand_id
1 'polypeptide(L)'
;MRISAEMVILVNDIASFKKDQVMDVDFNMINVLQRTGGGLSIQQAMDKIGVMLDDCYRRWYRALAEMPIWGEETDYQVLRYVEICRDVALGCLHWR
;
A
#
# COMPACT_ATOMS: atom_id res chain seq x y z
N MET A 1 -7.12 -8.05 5.89
CA MET A 1 -6.22 -6.96 6.34
C MET A 1 -4.83 -6.97 5.72
N ARG A 2 -4.19 -8.11 5.41
CA ARG A 2 -2.80 -8.10 4.91
C ARG A 2 -2.60 -7.22 3.67
N ILE A 3 -3.48 -7.36 2.67
CA ILE A 3 -3.38 -6.62 1.40
C ILE A 3 -3.52 -5.11 1.62
N SER A 4 -4.48 -4.68 2.45
CA SER A 4 -4.68 -3.25 2.74
C SER A 4 -3.52 -2.65 3.53
N ALA A 5 -2.96 -3.39 4.49
CA ALA A 5 -1.78 -2.94 5.22
C ALA A 5 -0.57 -2.77 4.29
N GLU A 6 -0.35 -3.72 3.36
CA GLU A 6 0.70 -3.60 2.35
C GLU A 6 0.48 -2.37 1.46
N MET A 7 -0.74 -2.12 0.99
CA MET A 7 -1.05 -0.90 0.22
C MET A 7 -0.71 0.37 0.99
N VAL A 8 -1.14 0.47 2.26
CA VAL A 8 -0.87 1.64 3.10
C VAL A 8 0.62 1.87 3.27
N ILE A 9 1.40 0.81 3.55
CA ILE A 9 2.85 0.92 3.72
C ILE A 9 3.51 1.39 2.43
N LEU A 10 3.19 0.77 1.29
CA LEU A 10 3.83 1.10 0.01
C LEU A 10 3.48 2.53 -0.44
N VAL A 11 2.22 2.95 -0.30
CA VAL A 11 1.79 4.32 -0.64
C VAL A 11 2.40 5.32 0.33
N ASN A 12 2.42 5.00 1.63
CA ASN A 12 3.02 5.87 2.64
C ASN A 12 4.49 6.10 2.34
N ASP A 13 5.28 5.04 2.14
CA ASP A 13 6.72 5.15 1.88
C ASP A 13 7.04 5.99 0.63
N ILE A 14 6.21 5.91 -0.42
CA ILE A 14 6.35 6.79 -1.60
C ILE A 14 6.03 8.25 -1.22
N ALA A 15 4.87 8.48 -0.60
CA ALA A 15 4.38 9.82 -0.30
C ALA A 15 5.21 10.53 0.78
N SER A 16 5.73 9.79 1.76
CA SER A 16 6.54 10.29 2.86
C SER A 16 8.03 10.36 2.53
N PHE A 17 8.49 9.83 1.41
CA PHE A 17 9.93 9.66 1.14
C PHE A 17 10.77 10.90 1.42
N LYS A 18 10.34 12.08 0.96
CA LYS A 18 11.06 13.34 1.20
C LYS A 18 11.12 13.70 2.69
N LYS A 19 10.02 13.50 3.41
CA LYS A 19 9.95 13.70 4.86
C LYS A 19 10.87 12.71 5.57
N ASP A 20 10.85 11.45 5.15
CA ASP A 20 11.65 10.38 5.72
C ASP A 20 13.15 10.58 5.50
N GLN A 21 13.56 11.16 4.36
CA GLN A 21 14.94 11.57 4.13
C GLN A 21 15.40 12.67 5.10
N VAL A 22 14.54 13.66 5.38
CA VAL A 22 14.86 14.74 6.34
C VAL A 22 14.93 14.20 7.76
N MET A 23 14.09 13.23 8.09
CA MET A 23 13.98 12.61 9.41
C MET A 23 14.94 11.44 9.63
N ASP A 24 15.80 11.13 8.65
CA ASP A 24 16.75 10.01 8.67
C ASP A 24 16.08 8.65 8.98
N VAL A 25 14.92 8.39 8.36
CA VAL A 25 14.18 7.14 8.55
C VAL A 25 14.75 6.05 7.66
N ASP A 26 15.42 5.07 8.28
CA ASP A 26 16.10 3.98 7.58
C ASP A 26 15.16 2.96 6.90
N PHE A 27 13.96 2.77 7.45
CA PHE A 27 13.09 1.66 7.06
C PHE A 27 12.15 1.94 5.89
N ASN A 28 12.19 3.15 5.32
CA ASN A 28 11.44 3.45 4.11
C ASN A 28 11.89 2.48 2.99
N MET A 29 10.94 1.86 2.30
CA MET A 29 11.18 0.83 1.28
C MET A 29 12.13 1.31 0.18
N ILE A 30 12.15 2.60 -0.13
CA ILE A 30 13.09 3.17 -1.09
C ILE A 30 14.50 3.04 -0.57
N ASN A 31 14.78 3.44 0.68
CA ASN A 31 16.08 3.31 1.32
C ASN A 31 16.53 1.84 1.39
N VAL A 32 15.61 0.93 1.72
CA VAL A 32 15.88 -0.52 1.72
C VAL A 32 16.28 -1.01 0.32
N LEU A 33 15.57 -0.60 -0.73
CA LEU A 33 15.85 -0.97 -2.11
C LEU A 33 17.15 -0.34 -2.66
N GLN A 34 17.53 0.84 -2.20
CA GLN A 34 18.81 1.45 -2.54
C GLN A 34 20.00 0.71 -1.92
N ARG A 35 19.81 0.06 -0.77
CA ARG A 35 20.87 -0.63 -0.02
C ARG A 35 20.97 -2.13 -0.35
N THR A 36 19.97 -2.72 -1.01
CA THR A 36 19.88 -4.16 -1.27
C THR A 36 20.11 -4.52 -2.73
N GLY A 37 20.59 -5.74 -3.01
CA GLY A 37 20.58 -6.34 -4.35
C GLY A 37 21.36 -5.60 -5.45
N GLY A 38 22.46 -4.92 -5.10
CA GLY A 38 23.26 -4.12 -6.03
C GLY A 38 22.92 -2.63 -6.04
N GLY A 39 21.85 -2.24 -5.32
CA GLY A 39 21.42 -0.87 -5.13
C GLY A 39 20.66 -0.31 -6.33
N LEU A 40 19.43 0.13 -6.08
CA LEU A 40 18.63 0.84 -7.06
C LEU A 40 18.83 2.35 -6.96
N SER A 41 18.68 3.07 -8.08
CA SER A 41 18.46 4.51 -8.01
C SER A 41 17.10 4.80 -7.34
N ILE A 42 16.88 6.03 -6.89
CA ILE A 42 15.59 6.44 -6.30
C ILE A 42 14.45 6.15 -7.27
N GLN A 43 14.58 6.52 -8.55
CA GLN A 43 13.52 6.28 -9.55
C GLN A 43 13.27 4.79 -9.76
N GLN A 44 14.32 3.97 -9.86
CA GLN A 44 14.17 2.52 -10.00
C GLN A 44 13.50 1.88 -8.78
N ALA A 45 13.79 2.39 -7.58
CA ALA A 45 13.14 1.96 -6.35
C ALA A 45 11.66 2.35 -6.34
N MET A 46 11.33 3.59 -6.72
CA MET A 46 9.94 4.06 -6.88
C MET A 46 9.17 3.20 -7.89
N ASP A 47 9.74 2.94 -9.07
CA ASP A 47 9.11 2.11 -10.11
C ASP A 47 8.85 0.69 -9.58
N LYS A 48 9.80 0.12 -8.85
CA LYS A 48 9.64 -1.21 -8.24
C LYS A 48 8.54 -1.24 -7.18
N ILE A 49 8.42 -0.21 -6.34
CA ILE A 49 7.32 -0.09 -5.37
C ILE A 49 5.99 0.08 -6.09
N GLY A 50 5.95 0.83 -7.21
CA GLY A 50 4.77 0.93 -8.07
C GLY A 50 4.29 -0.43 -8.56
N VAL A 51 5.20 -1.30 -9.03
CA VAL A 51 4.87 -2.69 -9.42
C VAL A 51 4.35 -3.51 -8.23
N MET A 52 4.90 -3.33 -7.03
CA MET A 52 4.41 -3.98 -5.82
C MET A 52 3.00 -3.50 -5.45
N LEU A 53 2.71 -2.21 -5.62
CA LEU A 53 1.40 -1.63 -5.37
C LEU A 53 0.36 -2.14 -6.38
N ASP A 54 0.71 -2.25 -7.67
CA ASP A 54 -0.16 -2.85 -8.69
C ASP A 54 -0.49 -4.31 -8.34
N ASP A 55 0.47 -5.05 -7.79
CA ASP A 55 0.22 -6.40 -7.31
C ASP A 55 -0.74 -6.45 -6.13
N CYS A 56 -0.60 -5.51 -5.19
CA CYS A 56 -1.56 -5.35 -4.11
C CYS A 56 -2.97 -5.12 -4.66
N TYR A 57 -3.14 -4.23 -5.64
CA TYR A 57 -4.45 -3.98 -6.26
C TYR A 57 -5.02 -5.22 -6.94
N ARG A 58 -4.22 -5.97 -7.71
CA ARG A 58 -4.67 -7.23 -8.32
C ARG A 58 -5.17 -8.22 -7.27
N ARG A 59 -4.40 -8.43 -6.20
CA ARG A 59 -4.79 -9.32 -5.09
C ARG A 59 -6.03 -8.81 -4.36
N TRP A 60 -6.16 -7.50 -4.20
CA TRP A 60 -7.31 -6.87 -3.58
C TRP A 60 -8.60 -7.14 -4.37
N TYR A 61 -8.60 -6.83 -5.68
CA TYR A 61 -9.78 -7.07 -6.52
C TYR A 61 -10.14 -8.55 -6.61
N ARG A 62 -9.15 -9.43 -6.65
CA ARG A 62 -9.38 -10.87 -6.59
C ARG A 62 -10.04 -11.28 -5.28
N ALA A 63 -9.52 -10.82 -4.14
CA ALA A 63 -10.09 -11.12 -2.83
C ALA A 63 -11.54 -10.60 -2.70
N LEU A 64 -11.85 -9.44 -3.29
CA LEU A 64 -13.21 -8.92 -3.35
C LEU A 64 -14.14 -9.80 -4.17
N ALA A 65 -13.69 -10.26 -5.34
CA ALA A 65 -14.48 -11.12 -6.22
C ALA A 65 -14.71 -12.52 -5.63
N GLU A 66 -13.78 -13.01 -4.81
CA GLU A 66 -13.83 -14.29 -4.13
C GLU A 66 -14.55 -14.22 -2.76
N MET A 67 -15.10 -13.07 -2.37
CA MET A 67 -15.84 -12.94 -1.11
C MET A 67 -17.08 -13.86 -1.10
N PRO A 68 -17.29 -14.62 -0.01
CA PRO A 68 -18.54 -15.32 0.23
C PRO A 68 -19.73 -14.37 0.28
N ILE A 69 -20.92 -14.93 0.04
CA ILE A 69 -22.20 -14.25 0.29
C ILE A 69 -22.71 -14.77 1.62
N TRP A 70 -22.91 -13.89 2.59
CA TRP A 70 -23.43 -14.21 3.91
C TRP A 70 -24.88 -13.74 4.11
N GLY A 71 -25.35 -12.83 3.27
CA GLY A 71 -26.68 -12.23 3.34
C GLY A 71 -26.62 -10.72 3.60
N GLU A 72 -27.67 -10.02 3.21
CA GLU A 72 -27.70 -8.55 3.02
C GLU A 72 -27.04 -7.75 4.14
N GLU A 73 -27.45 -7.94 5.40
CA GLU A 73 -26.90 -7.18 6.53
C GLU A 73 -25.41 -7.46 6.73
N THR A 74 -24.99 -8.72 6.66
CA THR A 74 -23.58 -9.07 6.86
C THR A 74 -22.73 -8.58 5.69
N ASP A 75 -23.20 -8.78 4.46
CA ASP A 75 -22.51 -8.32 3.25
C ASP A 75 -22.36 -6.80 3.25
N TYR A 76 -23.38 -6.06 3.70
CA TYR A 76 -23.33 -4.61 3.85
C TYR A 76 -22.24 -4.17 4.83
N GLN A 77 -22.17 -4.77 6.04
CA GLN A 77 -21.15 -4.40 7.02
C GLN A 77 -19.73 -4.78 6.56
N VAL A 78 -19.57 -5.93 5.90
CA VAL A 78 -18.28 -6.37 5.35
C VAL A 78 -17.81 -5.42 4.27
N LEU A 79 -18.67 -5.03 3.32
CA LEU A 79 -18.31 -4.10 2.26
C LEU A 79 -17.92 -2.72 2.80
N ARG A 80 -18.64 -2.22 3.82
CA ARG A 80 -18.25 -0.97 4.50
C ARG A 80 -16.88 -1.05 5.16
N TYR A 81 -16.59 -2.16 5.85
CA TYR A 81 -15.27 -2.36 6.46
C TYR A 81 -14.15 -2.42 5.42
N VAL A 82 -14.39 -3.13 4.31
CA VAL A 82 -13.48 -3.22 3.17
C VAL A 82 -13.23 -1.84 2.55
N GLU A 83 -14.27 -1.03 2.39
CA GLU A 83 -14.15 0.33 1.87
C GLU A 83 -13.26 1.21 2.75
N ILE A 84 -13.47 1.17 4.07
CA ILE A 84 -12.61 1.88 5.03
C ILE A 84 -11.15 1.44 4.85
N CYS A 85 -10.88 0.14 4.70
CA CYS A 85 -9.53 -0.36 4.48
C CYS A 85 -8.86 0.20 3.21
N ARG A 86 -9.62 0.39 2.12
CA ARG A 86 -9.14 1.05 0.90
C ARG A 86 -8.84 2.53 1.16
N ASP A 87 -9.74 3.21 1.87
CA ASP A 87 -9.67 4.66 2.07
C ASP A 87 -8.49 5.07 2.96
N VAL A 88 -8.02 4.21 3.86
CA VAL A 88 -6.78 4.47 4.63
C VAL A 88 -5.59 4.68 3.69
N ALA A 89 -5.45 3.86 2.64
CA ALA A 89 -4.35 4.02 1.67
C ALA A 89 -4.51 5.33 0.86
N LEU A 90 -5.74 5.71 0.51
CA LEU A 90 -6.02 6.99 -0.15
C LEU A 90 -5.68 8.18 0.77
N GLY A 91 -5.93 8.04 2.07
CA GLY A 91 -5.59 9.04 3.08
C GLY A 91 -4.12 9.44 3.09
N CYS A 92 -3.21 8.51 2.77
CA CYS A 92 -1.79 8.80 2.65
C CYS A 92 -1.48 9.85 1.56
N LEU A 93 -2.27 9.91 0.47
CA LEU A 93 -2.10 10.91 -0.58
C LEU A 93 -2.56 12.31 -0.16
N HIS A 94 -3.38 12.39 0.90
CA HIS A 94 -3.88 13.65 1.44
C HIS A 94 -3.07 14.17 2.63
N TRP A 95 -2.07 13.42 3.08
CA TRP A 95 -1.20 13.82 4.17
C TRP A 95 -0.21 14.90 3.67
N ARG A 96 -0.37 16.13 4.17
CA ARG A 96 0.52 17.28 3.91
C ARG A 96 1.51 17.48 5.05
#